data_AF-A0A538GLX6-F1
#
_entry.id   AF-A0A538GLX6-F1
#
_cell.length_a   1.000
_cell.length_b   1.000
_cell.length_c   1.000
_cell.angle_alpha   90.00
_cell.angle_beta   90.00
_cell.angle_gamma   90.00
#
_symmetry.space_group_name_H-M   'P 1'
#
loop_
_entity.id
_entity.type
_entity.pdbx_description
1 polymer ?
#
loop_
_entity_poly.entity_id
_entity_poly.type
_entity_poly.pdbx_seq_one_letter_code
_entity_poly.pdbx_strand_id
1 'polypeptide(L)'
;MRGHIPGSRPLVLGSPPPAADEESARALAHEIALRLRRHGITGRERLVLVDRGDGMGAMPAAQMAELAGHPSVAILLGGIAGWEGDLEEGAVELEPVREAGADLEANPQAFPTRQELATRLADATLTILDVRTPDEYTGRRGNQCDPRQGHIPGARNLDVGELFEGRPTCFARASP
;
A
#
# COMPACT_ATOMS: atom_id res chain seq x y z
N MET A 1 5.85 -4.93 21.62
CA MET A 1 5.91 -3.55 22.16
C MET A 1 4.51 -3.10 22.52
N ARG A 2 4.38 -2.37 23.62
CA ARG A 2 3.19 -1.57 23.93
C ARG A 2 3.58 -0.11 23.71
N GLY A 3 2.65 0.69 23.19
CA GLY A 3 2.86 2.11 22.92
C GLY A 3 2.89 2.46 21.42
N HIS A 4 2.96 3.77 21.16
CA HIS A 4 2.96 4.37 19.83
C HIS A 4 3.96 5.54 19.78
N ILE A 5 4.36 5.96 18.59
CA ILE A 5 5.24 7.12 18.42
C ILE A 5 4.51 8.36 18.92
N PRO A 6 5.15 9.26 19.70
CA PRO A 6 4.52 10.48 20.19
C PRO A 6 3.82 11.27 19.09
N GLY A 7 2.56 11.64 19.32
CA GLY A 7 1.73 12.38 18.36
C GLY A 7 1.24 11.60 17.13
N SER A 8 1.60 10.31 17.00
CA SER A 8 1.03 9.44 15.96
C SER A 8 -0.45 9.13 16.24
N ARG A 9 -1.20 8.86 15.16
CA ARG A 9 -2.64 8.58 15.23
C ARG A 9 -2.94 7.24 14.57
N PRO A 10 -3.80 6.39 15.16
CA PRO A 10 -4.23 5.16 14.50
C PRO A 10 -4.98 5.50 13.22
N LEU A 11 -4.65 4.81 12.12
CA LEU A 11 -5.23 5.07 10.80
C LEU A 11 -5.57 3.75 10.11
N VAL A 12 -6.78 3.68 9.54
CA VAL A 12 -7.24 2.52 8.76
C VAL A 12 -7.88 3.01 7.46
N LEU A 13 -7.22 2.77 6.33
CA LEU A 13 -7.69 3.25 5.02
C LEU A 13 -8.43 2.16 4.21
N GLY A 14 -8.34 0.89 4.60
CA GLY A 14 -8.97 -0.22 3.89
C GLY A 14 -8.10 -0.73 2.74
N SER A 15 -8.70 -1.52 1.84
CA SER A 15 -8.04 -2.11 0.66
C SER A 15 -8.93 -2.00 -0.58
N PRO A 16 -8.36 -2.02 -1.79
CA PRO A 16 -9.14 -2.09 -3.03
C PRO A 16 -10.12 -3.26 -3.03
N PRO A 17 -11.34 -3.07 -3.57
CA PRO A 17 -12.26 -4.18 -3.75
C PRO A 17 -11.69 -5.18 -4.77
N PRO A 18 -12.00 -6.48 -4.61
CA PRO A 18 -11.72 -7.46 -5.65
C PRO A 18 -12.35 -7.02 -6.97
N ALA A 19 -11.62 -7.20 -8.08
CA ALA A 19 -12.05 -6.81 -9.42
C ALA A 19 -12.30 -5.30 -9.64
N ALA A 20 -11.56 -4.45 -8.92
CA ALA A 20 -11.56 -3.02 -9.15
C ALA A 20 -11.40 -2.65 -10.64
N ASP A 21 -12.20 -1.66 -11.05
CA ASP A 21 -12.16 -0.87 -12.27
C ASP A 21 -11.96 0.62 -11.89
N GLU A 22 -11.94 1.52 -12.87
CA GLU A 22 -11.71 2.94 -12.58
C GLU A 22 -12.84 3.56 -11.74
N GLU A 23 -14.09 3.17 -11.99
CA GLU A 23 -15.26 3.69 -11.26
C GLU A 23 -15.19 3.33 -9.77
N SER A 24 -14.97 2.05 -9.46
CA SER A 24 -14.80 1.57 -8.10
C SER A 24 -13.53 2.10 -7.43
N ALA A 25 -12.45 2.33 -8.19
CA ALA A 25 -11.25 2.98 -7.68
C ALA A 25 -11.52 4.44 -7.26
N ARG A 26 -12.27 5.21 -8.07
CA ARG A 26 -12.68 6.58 -7.73
C ARG A 26 -13.61 6.63 -6.52
N ALA A 27 -14.57 5.71 -6.43
CA ALA A 27 -15.45 5.59 -5.27
C ALA A 27 -14.65 5.30 -3.99
N LEU A 28 -13.69 4.38 -4.06
CA LEU A 28 -12.79 4.09 -2.96
C LEU A 28 -11.90 5.28 -2.59
N ALA A 29 -11.34 5.98 -3.58
CA ALA A 29 -10.54 7.19 -3.37
C ALA A 29 -11.32 8.23 -2.56
N HIS A 30 -12.59 8.44 -2.90
CA HIS A 30 -13.47 9.35 -2.16
C HIS A 30 -13.66 8.91 -0.70
N GLU A 31 -13.94 7.63 -0.46
CA GLU A 31 -14.07 7.08 0.90
C GLU A 31 -12.79 7.23 1.72
N ILE A 32 -11.62 7.03 1.10
CA ILE A 32 -10.32 7.21 1.75
C ILE A 32 -10.10 8.68 2.08
N ALA A 33 -10.39 9.61 1.17
CA ALA A 33 -10.29 11.04 1.43
C ALA A 33 -11.16 11.47 2.63
N LEU A 34 -12.37 10.92 2.76
CA LEU A 34 -13.24 11.14 3.92
C LEU A 34 -12.66 10.56 5.21
N ARG A 35 -11.95 9.43 5.16
CA ARG A 35 -11.25 8.86 6.33
C ARG A 35 -10.06 9.72 6.72
N LEU A 36 -9.21 10.09 5.76
CA LEU A 36 -8.06 10.99 6.00
C LEU A 36 -8.52 12.31 6.64
N ARG A 37 -9.59 12.90 6.13
CA ARG A 37 -10.17 14.13 6.69
C ARG A 37 -10.61 13.97 8.15
N ARG A 38 -11.17 12.83 8.56
CA ARG A 38 -11.52 12.55 9.96
C ARG A 38 -10.31 12.56 10.90
N HIS A 39 -9.10 12.37 10.35
CA HIS A 39 -7.84 12.47 11.08
C HIS A 39 -7.13 13.82 10.92
N GLY A 40 -7.74 14.78 10.20
CA GLY A 40 -7.17 16.11 9.98
C GLY A 40 -6.13 16.13 8.88
N ILE A 41 -6.11 15.09 8.05
CA ILE A 41 -5.21 14.96 6.92
C ILE A 41 -5.90 15.60 5.70
N THR A 42 -5.29 16.65 5.19
CA THR A 42 -5.81 17.57 4.16
C THR A 42 -4.96 17.60 2.89
N GLY A 43 -3.76 16.99 2.91
CA GLY A 43 -2.82 17.01 1.79
C GLY A 43 -1.79 18.14 1.84
N ARG A 44 -1.89 19.07 2.81
CA ARG A 44 -0.91 20.15 3.02
C ARG A 44 0.31 19.70 3.82
N GLU A 45 0.06 18.76 4.72
CA GLU A 45 1.07 18.12 5.57
C GLU A 45 1.80 16.97 4.85
N ARG A 46 2.90 16.52 5.44
CA ARG A 46 3.55 15.27 5.07
C ARG A 46 2.91 14.14 5.87
N LEU A 47 2.29 13.18 5.19
CA LEU A 47 1.74 11.98 5.81
C LEU A 47 2.84 10.93 5.94
N VAL A 48 3.28 10.68 7.18
CA VAL A 48 4.25 9.62 7.49
C VAL A 48 3.52 8.43 8.12
N LEU A 49 3.51 7.30 7.41
CA LEU A 49 2.87 6.07 7.83
C LEU A 49 3.88 5.17 8.54
N VAL A 50 3.42 4.57 9.64
CA VAL A 50 4.25 3.74 10.50
C VAL A 50 3.47 2.47 10.82
N ASP A 51 4.12 1.33 10.69
CA ASP A 51 3.63 0.04 11.18
C ASP A 51 4.69 -0.62 12.07
N ARG A 52 4.70 -1.96 12.13
CA ARG A 52 5.65 -2.71 12.97
C ARG A 52 7.06 -2.81 12.37
N GLY A 53 7.27 -2.28 11.16
CA GLY A 53 8.49 -2.44 10.37
C GLY A 53 8.42 -3.57 9.34
N ASP A 54 7.28 -4.27 9.24
CA ASP A 54 7.02 -5.34 8.28
C ASP A 54 6.40 -4.83 6.97
N GLY A 55 6.03 -3.55 6.89
CA GLY A 55 5.40 -2.94 5.71
C GLY A 55 3.95 -3.37 5.47
N MET A 56 3.43 -4.33 6.25
CA MET A 56 2.11 -4.93 6.04
C MET A 56 0.97 -3.94 6.26
N GLY A 57 1.17 -2.95 7.13
CA GLY A 57 0.18 -1.90 7.39
C GLY A 57 0.47 -0.63 6.61
N ALA A 58 1.73 -0.19 6.62
CA ALA A 58 2.11 1.11 6.09
C ALA A 58 2.12 1.16 4.56
N MET A 59 2.54 0.10 3.86
CA MET A 59 2.61 0.11 2.39
C MET A 59 1.23 0.16 1.73
N PRO A 60 0.24 -0.68 2.11
CA PRO A 60 -1.10 -0.56 1.55
C PRO A 60 -1.76 0.78 1.93
N ALA A 61 -1.55 1.27 3.15
CA ALA A 61 -2.07 2.57 3.56
C ALA A 61 -1.45 3.71 2.72
N ALA A 62 -0.17 3.61 2.35
CA ALA A 62 0.47 4.60 1.49
C ALA A 62 -0.18 4.65 0.11
N GLN A 63 -0.37 3.47 -0.50
CA GLN A 63 -1.05 3.34 -1.79
C GLN A 63 -2.48 3.92 -1.73
N MET A 64 -3.21 3.69 -0.63
CA MET A 64 -4.57 4.21 -0.45
C MET A 64 -4.57 5.73 -0.28
N ALA A 65 -3.62 6.29 0.46
CA ALA A 65 -3.48 7.74 0.58
C ALA A 65 -3.12 8.41 -0.76
N GLU A 66 -2.25 7.78 -1.55
CA GLU A 66 -1.93 8.22 -2.91
C GLU A 66 -3.16 8.14 -3.83
N LEU A 67 -3.93 7.04 -3.77
CA LEU A 67 -5.19 6.88 -4.50
C LEU A 67 -6.19 8.00 -4.17
N ALA A 68 -6.28 8.38 -2.90
CA ALA A 68 -7.11 9.49 -2.47
C ALA A 68 -6.62 10.85 -3.00
N GLY A 69 -5.38 10.96 -3.48
CA GLY A 69 -4.79 12.19 -3.99
C GLY A 69 -3.81 12.88 -3.06
N HIS A 70 -3.36 12.23 -1.97
CA HIS A 70 -2.43 12.86 -1.04
C HIS A 70 -1.05 13.05 -1.71
N PRO A 71 -0.54 14.29 -1.82
CA PRO A 71 0.65 14.57 -2.65
C PRO A 71 1.97 14.25 -1.96
N SER A 72 1.97 14.05 -0.63
CA SER A 72 3.17 13.89 0.18
C SER A 72 3.04 12.74 1.17
N VAL A 73 3.23 11.51 0.69
CA VAL A 73 3.15 10.27 1.48
C VAL A 73 4.55 9.69 1.68
N ALA A 74 4.85 9.22 2.88
CA ALA A 74 6.09 8.53 3.19
C ALA A 74 5.85 7.41 4.20
N ILE A 75 6.76 6.43 4.24
CA ILE A 75 6.76 5.35 5.21
C ILE A 75 8.01 5.49 6.08
N LEU A 76 7.87 5.33 7.40
CA LEU A 76 9.02 5.23 8.30
C LEU A 76 9.69 3.88 8.12
N LEU A 77 10.90 3.86 7.55
CA LEU A 77 11.68 2.64 7.39
C LEU A 77 12.01 2.03 8.76
N GLY A 78 11.84 0.72 8.89
CA GLY A 78 11.95 0.00 10.17
C GLY A 78 10.71 0.12 11.07
N GLY A 79 9.72 0.95 10.68
CA GLY A 79 8.49 1.15 11.44
C GLY A 79 8.75 1.60 12.88
N ILE A 80 7.83 1.25 13.79
CA ILE A 80 7.98 1.53 15.22
C ILE A 80 9.17 0.79 15.84
N ALA A 81 9.58 -0.35 15.26
CA ALA A 81 10.74 -1.11 15.75
C ALA A 81 12.07 -0.38 15.48
N GLY A 82 12.11 0.48 14.46
CA GLY A 82 13.25 1.34 14.13
C GLY A 82 13.19 2.73 14.79
N TRP A 83 12.20 3.00 15.64
CA TRP A 83 12.09 4.29 16.34
C TRP A 83 13.04 4.33 17.54
N GLU A 84 13.94 5.32 17.57
CA GLU A 84 14.96 5.46 18.62
C GLU A 84 14.49 6.29 19.82
N GLY A 85 13.35 6.99 19.70
CA GLY A 85 12.80 7.82 20.77
C GLY A 85 11.91 7.03 21.74
N ASP A 86 11.46 7.72 22.78
CA ASP A 86 10.48 7.17 23.71
C ASP A 86 9.12 6.94 23.02
N LEU A 87 8.37 5.95 23.51
CA LEU A 87 7.01 5.65 23.08
C LEU A 87 6.00 6.18 24.10
N GLU A 88 4.85 6.62 23.61
CA GLU A 88 3.70 6.97 24.45
C GLU A 88 2.80 5.73 24.65
N GLU A 89 2.33 5.54 25.88
CA GLU A 89 1.35 4.50 26.23
C GLU A 89 -0.02 5.11 26.52
N GLY A 90 -1.08 4.37 26.20
CA GLY A 90 -2.45 4.80 26.42
C GLY A 90 -3.25 4.91 25.14
N ALA A 91 -4.52 5.33 25.27
CA ALA A 91 -5.39 5.56 24.13
C ALA A 91 -5.03 6.89 23.46
N VAL A 92 -5.07 6.91 22.12
CA VAL A 92 -4.98 8.14 21.34
C VAL A 92 -6.40 8.67 21.16
N GLU A 93 -6.71 9.78 21.83
CA GLU A 93 -7.96 10.50 21.61
C GLU A 93 -7.85 11.34 20.33
N LEU A 94 -8.76 11.14 19.39
CA LEU A 94 -8.82 11.91 18.17
C LEU A 94 -9.71 13.14 18.39
N GLU A 95 -9.11 14.31 18.33
CA GLU A 95 -9.87 15.57 18.38
C GLU A 95 -10.79 15.70 17.14
N PRO A 96 -12.06 16.11 17.32
CA PRO A 96 -12.95 16.34 16.19
C PRO A 96 -12.40 17.41 15.24
N VAL A 97 -12.19 17.03 13.99
CA VAL A 97 -11.69 17.93 12.95
C VAL A 97 -12.85 18.75 12.40
N ARG A 98 -12.81 20.07 12.60
CA ARG A 98 -13.84 21.02 12.12
C ARG A 98 -13.64 21.50 10.68
N GLU A 99 -12.49 21.27 10.08
CA GLU A 99 -12.19 21.80 8.75
C GLU A 99 -13.00 21.11 7.63
N ALA A 100 -13.50 21.94 6.73
CA ALA A 100 -14.36 21.56 5.61
C ALA A 100 -13.59 21.24 4.31
N GLY A 101 -12.29 21.50 4.24
CA GLY A 101 -11.51 21.36 3.01
C GLY A 101 -10.55 20.18 3.05
N ALA A 102 -10.98 19.04 2.54
CA ALA A 102 -10.05 18.08 1.97
C ALA A 102 -10.39 17.98 0.48
N ASP A 103 -9.84 18.92 -0.28
CA ASP A 103 -9.89 18.91 -1.75
C ASP A 103 -8.80 17.96 -2.28
N LEU A 104 -8.77 16.73 -1.78
CA LEU A 104 -7.91 15.71 -2.36
C LEU A 104 -8.55 15.29 -3.69
N GLU A 105 -7.84 15.54 -4.78
CA GLU A 105 -8.24 15.09 -6.10
C GLU A 105 -7.84 13.63 -6.27
N ALA A 106 -8.83 12.75 -6.42
CA ALA A 106 -8.58 11.32 -6.57
C ALA A 106 -7.58 11.03 -7.69
N ASN A 107 -6.58 10.19 -7.39
CA ASN A 107 -5.60 9.70 -8.33
C ASN A 107 -5.89 8.22 -8.65
N PRO A 108 -6.82 7.91 -9.57
CA PRO A 108 -7.17 6.53 -9.90
C PRO A 108 -6.01 5.73 -10.53
N GLN A 109 -4.91 6.41 -10.90
CA GLN A 109 -3.71 5.78 -11.46
C GLN A 109 -2.70 5.38 -10.38
N ALA A 110 -3.00 5.61 -9.09
CA ALA A 110 -2.13 5.21 -8.00
C ALA A 110 -1.91 3.69 -7.94
N PHE A 111 -2.87 2.87 -8.40
CA PHE A 111 -2.68 1.43 -8.53
C PHE A 111 -3.31 0.91 -9.83
N PRO A 112 -2.76 -0.16 -10.44
CA PRO A 112 -3.32 -0.73 -11.65
C PRO A 112 -4.62 -1.48 -11.36
N THR A 113 -5.68 -1.20 -12.11
CA THR A 113 -6.97 -1.90 -11.96
C THR A 113 -6.93 -3.29 -12.58
N ARG A 114 -7.82 -4.19 -12.17
CA ARG A 114 -7.93 -5.52 -12.80
C ARG A 114 -8.26 -5.39 -14.28
N GLN A 115 -9.18 -4.48 -14.63
CA GLN A 115 -9.61 -4.26 -16.00
C GLN A 115 -8.46 -3.75 -16.86
N GLU A 116 -7.70 -2.77 -16.36
CA GLU A 116 -6.50 -2.25 -17.04
C GLU A 116 -5.45 -3.35 -17.25
N LEU A 117 -5.12 -4.13 -16.21
CA LEU A 117 -4.15 -5.20 -16.36
C LEU A 117 -4.59 -6.23 -17.40
N ALA A 118 -5.87 -6.59 -17.41
CA ALA A 118 -6.42 -7.56 -18.35
C ALA A 118 -6.27 -7.12 -19.82
N THR A 119 -6.38 -5.83 -20.13
CA THR A 119 -6.20 -5.31 -21.51
C THR A 119 -4.74 -5.22 -21.92
N ARG A 120 -3.82 -5.20 -20.96
CA ARG A 120 -2.37 -5.02 -21.18
C ARG A 120 -1.56 -6.31 -21.07
N LEU A 121 -2.15 -7.47 -20.79
CA LEU A 121 -1.39 -8.72 -20.61
C LEU A 121 -0.55 -9.14 -21.84
N ALA A 122 -0.91 -8.70 -23.04
CA ALA A 122 -0.14 -8.96 -24.27
C ALA A 122 0.86 -7.83 -24.62
N ASP A 123 0.89 -6.75 -23.84
CA ASP A 123 1.79 -5.61 -24.05
C ASP A 123 3.21 -5.98 -23.61
N ALA A 124 4.14 -6.02 -24.57
CA ALA A 124 5.54 -6.35 -24.31
C ALA A 124 6.26 -5.33 -23.41
N THR A 125 5.68 -4.14 -23.20
CA THR A 125 6.20 -3.12 -22.30
C THR A 125 5.70 -3.26 -20.87
N LEU A 126 4.67 -4.09 -20.63
CA LEU A 126 4.15 -4.36 -19.30
C LEU A 126 5.09 -5.33 -18.56
N THR A 127 5.57 -4.94 -17.39
CA THR A 127 6.22 -5.85 -16.44
C THR A 127 5.34 -5.99 -15.21
N ILE A 128 4.90 -7.21 -14.93
CA ILE A 128 4.20 -7.55 -13.69
C ILE A 128 5.21 -8.21 -12.75
N LEU A 129 5.39 -7.62 -11.57
CA LEU A 129 6.22 -8.17 -10.51
C LEU A 129 5.33 -8.81 -9.45
N ASP A 130 5.46 -10.13 -9.28
CA ASP A 130 4.79 -10.87 -8.23
C ASP A 130 5.74 -11.02 -7.03
N VAL A 131 5.43 -10.29 -5.96
CA VAL A 131 6.28 -10.20 -4.77
C VAL A 131 6.01 -11.27 -3.71
N ARG A 132 5.15 -12.24 -4.03
CA ARG A 132 4.85 -13.37 -3.15
C ARG A 132 6.01 -14.37 -3.11
N THR A 133 5.94 -15.33 -2.19
CA THR A 133 6.96 -16.38 -2.09
C THR A 133 7.04 -17.24 -3.36
N PRO A 134 8.19 -17.88 -3.66
CA PRO A 134 8.30 -18.77 -4.82
C PRO A 134 7.29 -19.93 -4.82
N ASP A 135 6.88 -20.41 -3.64
CA ASP A 135 5.87 -21.46 -3.52
C ASP A 135 4.47 -20.98 -3.90
N GLU A 136 4.11 -19.73 -3.55
CA GLU A 136 2.86 -19.09 -3.96
C GLU A 136 2.86 -18.79 -5.46
N TYR A 137 3.97 -18.24 -5.97
CA TYR A 137 4.13 -17.93 -7.39
C TYR A 137 4.02 -19.18 -8.28
N THR A 138 4.62 -20.29 -7.86
CA THR A 138 4.55 -21.57 -8.60
C THR A 138 3.25 -22.34 -8.36
N GLY A 139 2.42 -21.91 -7.40
CA GLY A 139 1.18 -22.59 -7.03
C GLY A 139 1.37 -23.88 -6.22
N ARG A 140 2.57 -24.12 -5.67
CA ARG A 140 2.81 -25.22 -4.72
C ARG A 140 2.12 -24.96 -3.38
N ARG A 141 1.94 -23.68 -3.03
CA ARG A 141 1.15 -23.19 -1.90
C ARG A 141 0.30 -22.01 -2.36
N GLY A 142 -0.67 -21.63 -1.55
CA GLY A 142 -1.42 -20.39 -1.72
C GLY A 142 -2.66 -20.36 -0.84
N ASN A 143 -3.52 -19.37 -1.06
CA ASN A 143 -4.71 -19.19 -0.24
C ASN A 143 -5.76 -20.25 -0.61
N GLN A 144 -6.41 -20.83 0.40
CA GLN A 144 -7.50 -21.81 0.20
C GLN A 144 -8.69 -21.20 -0.56
N CYS A 145 -8.86 -19.88 -0.47
CA CYS A 145 -9.90 -19.15 -1.18
C CYS A 145 -9.54 -18.85 -2.65
N ASP A 146 -8.30 -19.12 -3.09
CA ASP A 146 -7.89 -18.86 -4.47
C ASP A 146 -8.33 -20.02 -5.38
N PRO A 147 -9.26 -19.79 -6.34
CA PRO A 147 -9.76 -20.84 -7.22
C PRO A 147 -8.70 -21.35 -8.20
N ARG A 148 -7.62 -20.58 -8.39
CA ARG A 148 -6.49 -20.92 -9.25
C ARG A 148 -5.20 -20.54 -8.54
N GLN A 149 -4.38 -21.55 -8.25
CA GLN A 149 -3.06 -21.37 -7.68
C GLN A 149 -2.04 -20.99 -8.77
N GLY A 150 -0.95 -20.33 -8.40
CA GLY A 150 0.07 -19.82 -9.31
C GLY A 150 0.01 -18.31 -9.48
N HIS A 151 0.41 -17.81 -10.65
CA HIS A 151 0.61 -16.38 -10.92
C HIS A 151 -0.07 -15.92 -12.22
N ILE A 152 -0.14 -14.60 -12.40
CA ILE A 152 -0.63 -13.97 -13.62
C ILE A 152 0.33 -14.27 -14.78
N PRO A 153 -0.15 -14.73 -15.95
CA PRO A 153 0.71 -15.00 -17.10
C PRO A 153 1.63 -13.82 -17.44
N GLY A 154 2.93 -14.10 -17.62
CA GLY A 154 3.95 -13.09 -17.90
C GLY A 154 4.54 -12.42 -16.66
N ALA A 155 4.00 -12.64 -15.46
CA ALA A 155 4.56 -12.09 -14.24
C ALA A 155 5.93 -12.71 -13.90
N ARG A 156 6.83 -11.90 -13.36
CA ARG A 156 8.14 -12.32 -12.83
C ARG A 156 8.08 -12.34 -11.31
N ASN A 157 8.67 -13.36 -10.69
CA ASN A 157 8.72 -13.43 -9.24
C ASN A 157 9.94 -12.68 -8.69
N LEU A 158 9.73 -11.89 -7.63
CA LEU A 158 10.78 -11.34 -6.78
C LEU A 158 10.26 -11.32 -5.35
N ASP A 159 10.67 -12.27 -4.53
CA ASP A 159 10.21 -12.38 -3.14
C ASP A 159 10.43 -11.05 -2.40
N VAL A 160 9.37 -10.54 -1.75
CA VAL A 160 9.42 -9.28 -1.02
C VAL A 160 10.52 -9.25 0.05
N GLY A 161 10.89 -10.39 0.64
CA GLY A 161 11.98 -10.49 1.59
C GLY A 161 13.33 -10.05 1.01
N GLU A 162 13.60 -10.34 -0.26
CA GLU A 162 14.82 -9.90 -0.95
C GLU A 162 14.91 -8.37 -1.09
N LEU A 163 13.76 -7.69 -1.15
CA LEU A 163 13.67 -6.24 -1.23
C LEU A 163 14.00 -5.57 0.11
N PHE A 164 13.52 -6.13 1.23
CA PHE A 164 13.80 -5.60 2.56
C PHE A 164 15.25 -5.79 2.99
N GLU A 165 15.90 -6.86 2.54
CA GLU A 165 17.32 -7.13 2.85
C GLU A 165 18.30 -6.30 2.00
N GLY A 166 17.81 -5.50 1.04
CA GLY A 166 18.64 -4.70 0.15
C GLY A 166 19.50 -5.54 -0.81
N ARG A 167 19.10 -6.78 -1.10
CA ARG A 167 19.82 -7.70 -1.98
C ARG A 167 18.96 -8.10 -3.19
N PRO A 168 18.64 -7.19 -4.13
CA PRO A 168 17.91 -7.58 -5.33
C PRO A 168 18.80 -8.48 -6.20
N THR A 169 18.54 -9.79 -6.20
CA THR A 169 19.29 -10.75 -7.04
C THR A 169 18.79 -10.81 -8.49
N CYS A 170 17.68 -10.12 -8.81
CA CYS A 170 16.87 -10.41 -9.99
C CYS A 170 17.17 -9.64 -11.28
N PHE A 171 18.20 -8.79 -11.32
CA PHE A 171 18.64 -8.13 -12.56
C PHE A 171 19.88 -8.82 -13.17
N ALA A 172 19.82 -10.14 -13.35
CA ALA A 172 20.71 -10.78 -14.31
C ALA A 172 20.29 -10.31 -15.71
N ARG A 173 21.18 -9.56 -16.37
CA ARG A 173 21.02 -9.10 -17.76
C ARG A 173 20.56 -10.28 -18.63
N ALA A 174 19.48 -10.08 -19.38
CA ALA A 174 19.24 -10.90 -20.57
C ALA A 174 20.50 -10.77 -21.45
N SER A 175 21.18 -11.88 -21.68
CA SER A 175 22.32 -11.93 -22.61
C SER A 175 21.81 -11.71 -24.04
N PRO A 176 22.62 -11.09 -24.92
CA PRO A 176 22.22 -10.69 -26.26
C PRO A 176 21.78 -11.84 -27.15
#